data_AF-A0A949FV99-F1
#
_entry.id   AF-A0A949FV99-F1
#
_cell.length_a   1.000
_cell.length_b   1.000
_cell.length_c   1.000
_cell.angle_alpha   90.00
_cell.angle_beta   90.00
_cell.angle_gamma   90.00
#
_symmetry.space_group_name_H-M   'P 1'
#
loop_
_entity.id
_entity.type
_entity.pdbx_description
1 polymer ?
#
loop_
_entity_poly.entity_id
_entity_poly.type
_entity_poly.pdbx_seq_one_letter_code
_entity_poly.pdbx_strand_id
1 'polypeptide(L)'
;MRIGFALLGCILAFSTGIHAQTPDAEIPSALKDWRAWVMHDLDYRACPFAATRAPNAPGDFVCAWPGTLHLDANADGAVFAIAWRVEAPSWAYLPGDERHWPQQVTVNGQAQPVLEHGGTPALWLAQGSYAIKGTIPWRERPQTLAVPQTVGLVALVVDGKPVAQIQRDGGEITLGRGNTVAPQADHIDVRVFRKLADGVPARLTTQIRLDVSGQAREETLGPVLPEGYAPLSIDGDWPARLDADGKLRVQVQPGNATLILRARALAPLTAVTARLAPAPWPKQEIWSYAADTHLRVTAASGAVQVDPHQSEVPGDWQNLPAFALGDGGRLTIEQRSRGLASDAANRLKLQREAWLDFSGAGWYARDRVRGTMVNGWRLDAAAPYTLEQATAQNAKAGTGEDLLITRGVKPDTSGVEWRTPNVDLSANLRIAASAAMPVAGWLQSFDSVQERLHFPYGYKLLAAPGADSASGSWIGGWTLLDVFVCAILVLLAWRLLGWAGAAAALAYVLLGYQESDSPLWSLIAVIALALIARALPEGKLARAASRLRGLALLILVLIALPFVAAQVRDALYPQLEASGYSVPPQSPAAPAVGQAQFAGQAKVA
;
A
#
# COMPACT_ATOMS: atom_id res chain seq x y z
N MET A 1 -37.42 30.17 -35.53
CA MET A 1 -37.25 30.71 -34.17
C MET A 1 -38.52 30.49 -33.33
N ARG A 2 -38.93 29.23 -33.08
CA ARG A 2 -40.12 28.89 -32.25
C ARG A 2 -40.05 27.52 -31.55
N ILE A 3 -38.93 26.80 -31.65
CA ILE A 3 -38.77 25.46 -31.05
C ILE A 3 -37.76 25.47 -29.86
N GLY A 4 -36.92 26.51 -29.75
CA GLY A 4 -35.91 26.62 -28.68
C GLY A 4 -36.43 27.11 -27.32
N PHE A 5 -37.64 27.67 -27.24
CA PHE A 5 -38.20 28.21 -25.98
C PHE A 5 -39.04 27.19 -25.21
N ALA A 6 -39.46 26.08 -25.82
CA ALA A 6 -40.24 25.05 -25.14
C ALA A 6 -39.36 24.10 -24.32
N LEU A 7 -38.10 23.87 -24.72
CA LEU A 7 -37.19 22.98 -24.00
C LEU A 7 -36.48 23.62 -22.79
N LEU A 8 -36.44 24.95 -22.70
CA LEU A 8 -35.87 25.66 -21.54
C LEU A 8 -36.86 25.76 -20.37
N GLY A 9 -38.16 25.65 -20.64
CA GLY A 9 -39.21 25.65 -19.60
C GLY A 9 -39.36 24.33 -18.84
N CYS A 10 -39.05 23.19 -19.48
CA CYS A 10 -39.16 21.88 -18.83
C CYS A 10 -37.97 21.49 -17.95
N ILE A 11 -36.81 22.15 -18.10
CA ILE A 11 -35.61 21.85 -17.29
C ILE A 11 -35.56 22.70 -16.01
N LEU A 12 -36.30 23.81 -15.93
CA LEU A 12 -36.38 24.67 -14.74
C LEU A 12 -37.53 24.32 -13.77
N ALA A 13 -38.36 23.32 -14.07
CA ALA A 13 -39.42 22.85 -13.19
C ALA A 13 -39.01 21.68 -12.26
N PHE A 14 -37.77 21.18 -12.37
CA PHE A 14 -37.28 20.01 -11.61
C PHE A 14 -36.33 20.32 -10.45
N SER A 15 -36.14 21.59 -10.08
CA SER A 15 -35.19 21.98 -9.03
C SER A 15 -35.80 22.73 -7.83
N THR A 16 -37.12 22.83 -7.72
CA THR A 16 -37.77 23.25 -6.47
C THR A 16 -38.28 22.03 -5.71
N GLY A 17 -37.38 21.40 -4.95
CA GLY A 17 -37.76 20.46 -3.90
C GLY A 17 -38.49 21.20 -2.78
N ILE A 18 -39.79 21.41 -2.95
CA ILE A 18 -40.67 21.70 -1.82
C ILE A 18 -40.79 20.37 -1.06
N HIS A 19 -39.98 20.21 0.00
CA HIS A 19 -40.23 19.16 0.97
C HIS A 19 -41.55 19.47 1.68
N ALA A 20 -42.64 18.95 1.13
CA ALA A 20 -43.87 18.79 1.89
C ALA A 20 -43.54 17.94 3.12
N GLN A 21 -43.86 18.45 4.31
CA GLN A 21 -43.89 17.65 5.52
C GLN A 21 -44.75 16.42 5.22
N THR A 22 -44.12 15.24 5.24
CA THR A 22 -44.85 13.98 5.22
C THR A 22 -45.90 14.04 6.34
N PRO A 23 -47.18 13.73 6.05
CA PRO A 23 -48.16 13.59 7.11
C PRO A 23 -47.61 12.54 8.09
N ASP A 24 -47.78 12.79 9.39
CA ASP A 24 -47.41 11.85 10.46
C ASP A 24 -47.66 10.43 9.98
N ALA A 25 -46.59 9.65 9.80
CA ALA A 25 -46.71 8.26 9.42
C ALA A 25 -47.61 7.60 10.46
N GLU A 26 -48.79 7.16 10.03
CA GLU A 26 -49.88 6.76 10.92
C GLU A 26 -49.39 5.63 11.84
N ILE A 27 -49.13 5.97 13.12
CA ILE A 27 -48.54 5.03 14.09
C ILE A 27 -49.49 3.83 14.23
N PRO A 28 -49.04 2.59 13.94
CA PRO A 28 -49.85 1.39 14.09
C PRO A 28 -50.47 1.32 15.48
N SER A 29 -51.72 0.90 15.60
CA SER A 29 -52.47 0.91 16.87
C SER A 29 -51.75 0.19 18.01
N ALA A 30 -51.04 -0.92 17.72
CA ALA A 30 -50.25 -1.68 18.68
C ALA A 30 -49.05 -0.90 19.29
N LEU A 31 -48.61 0.19 18.65
CA LEU A 31 -47.45 0.98 19.06
C LEU A 31 -47.84 2.35 19.64
N LYS A 32 -49.13 2.71 19.65
CA LYS A 32 -49.59 4.02 20.16
C LYS A 32 -49.23 4.23 21.63
N ASP A 33 -49.37 3.20 22.45
CA ASP A 33 -49.08 3.27 23.90
C ASP A 33 -47.57 3.43 24.20
N TRP A 34 -46.71 3.01 23.27
CA TRP A 34 -45.25 3.13 23.40
C TRP A 34 -44.71 4.51 23.02
N ARG A 35 -45.54 5.37 22.41
CA ARG A 35 -45.09 6.70 21.93
C ARG A 35 -44.46 7.53 23.04
N ALA A 36 -45.07 7.59 24.22
CA ALA A 36 -44.54 8.37 25.34
C ALA A 36 -43.18 7.84 25.84
N TRP A 37 -42.99 6.52 25.80
CA TRP A 37 -41.72 5.90 26.17
C TRP A 37 -40.62 6.15 25.11
N VAL A 38 -40.95 6.05 23.82
CA VAL A 38 -40.00 6.32 22.73
C VAL A 38 -39.61 7.81 22.69
N MET A 39 -40.54 8.71 23.03
CA MET A 39 -40.30 10.16 23.07
C MET A 39 -39.65 10.64 24.37
N HIS A 40 -39.31 9.74 25.30
CA HIS A 40 -38.62 10.11 26.53
C HIS A 40 -37.28 10.80 26.23
N ASP A 41 -37.02 11.94 26.86
CA ASP A 41 -35.86 12.83 26.62
C ASP A 41 -35.72 13.35 25.17
N LEU A 42 -36.79 13.27 24.37
CA LEU A 42 -36.85 13.78 23.00
C LEU A 42 -37.75 15.02 22.85
N ASP A 43 -38.03 15.72 23.94
CA ASP A 43 -38.88 16.93 23.96
C ASP A 43 -38.37 18.01 22.99
N TYR A 44 -37.05 18.05 22.73
CA TYR A 44 -36.43 18.98 21.79
C TYR A 44 -36.91 18.81 20.35
N ARG A 45 -37.48 17.65 19.99
CA ARG A 45 -38.01 17.39 18.64
C ARG A 45 -39.25 18.22 18.31
N ALA A 46 -39.90 18.80 19.32
CA ALA A 46 -41.00 19.74 19.13
C ALA A 46 -40.51 21.17 18.81
N CYS A 47 -39.22 21.46 18.99
CA CYS A 47 -38.65 22.77 18.74
C CYS A 47 -38.37 23.01 17.24
N PRO A 48 -38.27 24.26 16.79
CA PRO A 48 -37.81 24.58 15.45
C PRO A 48 -36.32 24.23 15.25
N PHE A 49 -35.93 23.95 14.00
CA PHE A 49 -34.53 23.81 13.58
C PHE A 49 -34.26 24.72 12.38
N ALA A 50 -32.99 25.08 12.15
CA ALA A 50 -32.61 25.93 11.02
C ALA A 50 -32.75 25.16 9.70
N ALA A 51 -33.42 25.75 8.70
CA ALA A 51 -33.64 25.12 7.38
C ALA A 51 -32.34 24.76 6.62
N THR A 52 -31.19 25.27 7.07
CA THR A 52 -29.86 24.98 6.52
C THR A 52 -29.20 23.74 7.13
N ARG A 53 -29.85 23.07 8.09
CA ARG A 53 -29.34 21.86 8.76
C ARG A 53 -30.41 20.77 8.73
N ALA A 54 -29.96 19.53 8.56
CA ALA A 54 -30.84 18.37 8.72
C ALA A 54 -31.10 18.12 10.21
N PRO A 55 -32.36 17.97 10.67
CA PRO A 55 -32.71 17.84 12.09
C PRO A 55 -32.45 16.44 12.64
N ASN A 56 -31.17 16.06 12.77
CA ASN A 56 -30.78 14.69 13.08
C ASN A 56 -30.39 14.49 14.55
N ALA A 57 -29.89 15.53 15.21
CA ALA A 57 -29.39 15.48 16.58
C ALA A 57 -29.98 16.61 17.45
N PRO A 58 -29.95 16.51 18.79
CA PRO A 58 -30.49 17.54 19.70
C PRO A 58 -29.99 18.96 19.42
N GLY A 59 -28.71 19.12 19.06
CA GLY A 59 -28.11 20.43 18.77
C GLY A 59 -28.55 21.08 17.47
N ASP A 60 -29.32 20.38 16.63
CA ASP A 60 -29.93 20.95 15.41
C ASP A 60 -31.21 21.74 15.73
N PHE A 61 -31.80 21.51 16.90
CA PHE A 61 -33.04 22.12 17.36
C PHE A 61 -32.77 23.29 18.30
N VAL A 62 -33.56 24.35 18.18
CA VAL A 62 -33.45 25.57 19.00
C VAL A 62 -34.66 25.65 19.91
N CYS A 63 -34.49 25.18 21.15
CA CYS A 63 -35.56 25.13 22.15
C CYS A 63 -35.61 26.34 23.09
N ALA A 64 -34.56 27.14 23.12
CA ALA A 64 -34.49 28.38 23.89
C ALA A 64 -34.07 29.52 22.98
N TRP A 65 -34.98 30.48 22.79
CA TRP A 65 -34.80 31.64 21.93
C TRP A 65 -34.47 32.88 22.76
N PRO A 66 -33.24 33.42 22.66
CA PRO A 66 -32.90 34.66 23.31
C PRO A 66 -33.48 35.85 22.56
N GLY A 67 -33.98 36.83 23.31
CA GLY A 67 -34.29 38.17 22.83
C GLY A 67 -33.04 39.04 22.72
N THR A 68 -33.25 40.36 22.75
CA THR A 68 -32.13 41.32 22.81
C THR A 68 -31.53 41.32 24.21
N LEU A 69 -30.21 41.13 24.29
CA LEU A 69 -29.45 41.34 25.51
C LEU A 69 -29.16 42.83 25.67
N HIS A 70 -29.72 43.43 26.72
CA HIS A 70 -29.31 44.76 27.16
C HIS A 70 -28.18 44.60 28.17
N LEU A 71 -27.02 45.22 27.87
CA LEU A 71 -25.83 45.15 28.70
C LEU A 71 -25.31 46.57 28.94
N ASP A 72 -25.30 46.98 30.21
CA ASP A 72 -24.78 48.27 30.67
C ASP A 72 -23.53 48.02 31.50
N ALA A 73 -22.35 48.34 30.97
CA ALA A 73 -21.06 48.07 31.57
C ALA A 73 -20.35 49.36 31.99
N ASN A 74 -19.88 49.38 33.23
CA ASN A 74 -19.17 50.49 33.85
C ASN A 74 -17.81 50.03 34.40
N ALA A 75 -17.10 50.93 35.09
CA ALA A 75 -15.76 50.66 35.64
C ALA A 75 -15.73 49.51 36.66
N ASP A 76 -16.83 49.30 37.40
CA ASP A 76 -16.95 48.43 38.58
C ASP A 76 -17.99 47.30 38.45
N GLY A 77 -18.66 47.20 37.30
CA GLY A 77 -19.52 46.06 36.99
C GLY A 77 -20.33 46.24 35.72
N ALA A 78 -21.17 45.26 35.42
CA ALA A 78 -22.24 45.39 34.44
C ALA A 78 -23.60 44.97 34.98
N VAL A 79 -24.65 45.56 34.42
CA VAL A 79 -26.03 45.12 34.60
C VAL A 79 -26.51 44.56 33.27
N PHE A 80 -27.17 43.40 33.31
CA PHE A 80 -27.74 42.79 32.12
C PHE A 80 -29.23 42.51 32.29
N ALA A 81 -29.95 42.59 31.17
CA ALA A 81 -31.33 42.16 31.05
C ALA A 81 -31.53 41.43 29.72
N ILE A 82 -32.15 40.26 29.76
CA ILE A 82 -32.45 39.46 28.57
C ILE A 82 -33.78 38.74 28.74
N ALA A 83 -34.58 38.74 27.67
CA ALA A 83 -35.78 37.92 27.60
C ALA A 83 -35.46 36.57 26.93
N TRP A 84 -36.01 35.48 27.46
CA TRP A 84 -35.91 34.14 26.87
C TRP A 84 -37.30 33.58 26.61
N ARG A 85 -37.50 33.00 25.43
CA ARG A 85 -38.66 32.16 25.11
C ARG A 85 -38.20 30.72 25.02
N VAL A 86 -38.69 29.87 25.91
CA VAL A 86 -38.32 28.46 26.04
C VAL A 86 -39.50 27.61 25.58
N GLU A 87 -39.28 26.75 24.59
CA GLU A 87 -40.32 25.95 23.94
C GLU A 87 -40.37 24.50 24.43
N ALA A 88 -39.25 24.00 24.97
CA ALA A 88 -39.14 22.75 25.73
C ALA A 88 -38.10 22.97 26.85
N PRO A 89 -38.12 22.20 27.96
CA PRO A 89 -37.14 22.35 29.04
C PRO A 89 -35.71 22.44 28.51
N SER A 90 -35.01 23.51 28.83
CA SER A 90 -33.71 23.85 28.19
C SER A 90 -32.86 24.77 29.05
N TRP A 91 -31.56 24.77 28.76
CA TRP A 91 -30.59 25.70 29.34
C TRP A 91 -30.69 27.08 28.67
N ALA A 92 -30.91 28.12 29.46
CA ALA A 92 -30.76 29.52 29.07
C ALA A 92 -29.40 30.03 29.57
N TYR A 93 -28.49 30.30 28.63
CA TYR A 93 -27.13 30.76 28.94
C TYR A 93 -27.10 32.28 29.19
N LEU A 94 -26.30 32.70 30.17
CA LEU A 94 -26.19 34.09 30.61
C LEU A 94 -24.85 34.69 30.17
N PRO A 95 -24.73 36.01 30.06
CA PRO A 95 -23.42 36.67 29.92
C PRO A 95 -22.55 36.43 31.17
N GLY A 96 -21.25 36.30 30.96
CA GLY A 96 -20.25 36.04 31.99
C GLY A 96 -19.47 34.75 31.77
N ASP A 97 -18.45 34.55 32.60
CA ASP A 97 -17.55 33.41 32.63
C ASP A 97 -17.18 33.07 34.09
N GLU A 98 -16.27 32.13 34.31
CA GLU A 98 -15.82 31.74 35.66
C GLU A 98 -15.21 32.91 36.48
N ARG A 99 -14.60 33.91 35.81
CA ARG A 99 -14.00 35.08 36.46
C ARG A 99 -15.01 36.20 36.67
N HIS A 100 -15.95 36.35 35.74
CA HIS A 100 -17.00 37.38 35.72
C HIS A 100 -18.36 36.72 35.85
N TRP A 101 -18.58 36.03 36.97
CA TRP A 101 -19.81 35.26 37.21
C TRP A 101 -21.02 36.18 37.45
N PRO A 102 -22.17 35.94 36.80
CA PRO A 102 -23.38 36.72 37.04
C PRO A 102 -23.96 36.47 38.43
N GLN A 103 -24.25 37.55 39.14
CA GLN A 103 -24.78 37.60 40.49
C GLN A 103 -26.14 38.30 40.52
N GLN A 104 -26.84 38.16 41.64
CA GLN A 104 -28.16 38.78 41.87
C GLN A 104 -29.16 38.51 40.73
N VAL A 105 -29.09 37.31 40.15
CA VAL A 105 -29.91 36.93 39.00
C VAL A 105 -31.35 36.70 39.44
N THR A 106 -32.28 37.35 38.74
CA THR A 106 -33.72 37.20 38.92
C THR A 106 -34.37 36.72 37.63
N VAL A 107 -35.30 35.78 37.75
CA VAL A 107 -36.16 35.28 36.68
C VAL A 107 -37.59 35.71 37.00
N ASN A 108 -38.18 36.54 36.15
CA ASN A 108 -39.51 37.14 36.37
C ASN A 108 -39.64 37.83 37.75
N GLY A 109 -38.54 38.42 38.25
CA GLY A 109 -38.48 39.12 39.54
C GLY A 109 -38.21 38.22 40.76
N GLN A 110 -38.11 36.91 40.59
CA GLN A 110 -37.74 35.98 41.68
C GLN A 110 -36.26 35.61 41.58
N ALA A 111 -35.54 35.58 42.72
CA ALA A 111 -34.13 35.21 42.75
C ALA A 111 -33.93 33.75 42.34
N GLN A 112 -33.00 33.50 41.41
CA GLN A 112 -32.72 32.17 40.88
C GLN A 112 -31.21 31.87 40.94
N PRO A 113 -30.80 30.70 41.45
CA PRO A 113 -29.39 30.31 41.43
C PRO A 113 -28.91 30.05 40.00
N VAL A 114 -27.76 30.62 39.65
CA VAL A 114 -27.06 30.37 38.38
C VAL A 114 -26.20 29.12 38.54
N LEU A 115 -26.26 28.22 37.56
CA LEU A 115 -25.50 26.97 37.53
C LEU A 115 -24.40 27.05 36.47
N GLU A 116 -23.33 26.27 36.68
CA GLU A 116 -22.32 26.04 35.64
C GLU A 116 -22.77 24.91 34.74
N HIS A 117 -22.80 25.16 33.44
CA HIS A 117 -23.14 24.16 32.43
C HIS A 117 -22.19 24.30 31.24
N GLY A 118 -21.22 23.40 31.13
CA GLY A 118 -20.21 23.42 30.07
C GLY A 118 -19.26 24.62 30.17
N GLY A 119 -18.85 25.00 31.39
CA GLY A 119 -17.96 26.15 31.62
C GLY A 119 -18.62 27.53 31.45
N THR A 120 -19.95 27.59 31.29
CA THR A 120 -20.71 28.84 31.08
C THR A 120 -21.82 28.98 32.11
N PRO A 121 -22.11 30.19 32.64
CA PRO A 121 -23.25 30.43 33.53
C PRO A 121 -24.59 30.22 32.80
N ALA A 122 -25.47 29.40 33.39
CA ALA A 122 -26.75 29.04 32.79
C ALA A 122 -27.86 28.83 33.82
N LEU A 123 -29.10 28.85 33.33
CA LEU A 123 -30.32 28.55 34.09
C LEU A 123 -31.09 27.44 33.39
N TRP A 124 -31.53 26.41 34.13
CA TRP A 124 -32.47 25.42 33.61
C TRP A 124 -33.90 25.95 33.73
N LEU A 125 -34.57 26.12 32.60
CA LEU A 125 -35.91 26.71 32.52
C LEU A 125 -36.89 25.72 31.89
N ALA A 126 -38.11 25.68 32.43
CA ALA A 126 -39.22 24.97 31.82
C ALA A 126 -39.75 25.73 30.60
N GLN A 127 -40.70 25.14 29.86
CA GLN A 127 -41.39 25.83 28.77
C GLN A 127 -42.08 27.10 29.27
N GLY A 128 -41.83 28.25 28.64
CA GLY A 128 -42.37 29.53 29.07
C GLY A 128 -41.63 30.74 28.50
N SER A 129 -42.05 31.93 28.91
CA SER A 129 -41.36 33.19 28.62
C SER A 129 -40.83 33.80 29.91
N TYR A 130 -39.57 34.25 29.87
CA TYR A 130 -38.83 34.68 31.04
C TYR A 130 -38.13 36.01 30.80
N ALA A 131 -38.26 36.93 31.74
CA ALA A 131 -37.45 38.14 31.83
C ALA A 131 -36.36 37.90 32.87
N ILE A 132 -35.10 37.87 32.43
CA ILE A 132 -33.94 37.59 33.27
C ILE A 132 -33.13 38.86 33.43
N LYS A 133 -32.78 39.19 34.68
CA LYS A 133 -31.93 40.35 35.02
C LYS A 133 -30.87 39.93 36.01
N GLY A 134 -29.69 40.52 35.92
CA GLY A 134 -28.62 40.29 36.89
C GLY A 134 -27.51 41.32 36.79
N THR A 135 -26.51 41.16 37.65
CA THR A 135 -25.31 42.00 37.68
C THR A 135 -24.07 41.14 37.53
N ILE A 136 -22.99 41.69 36.98
CA ILE A 136 -21.69 41.03 36.86
C ILE A 136 -20.67 41.95 37.51
N PRO A 137 -20.18 41.64 38.72
CA PRO A 137 -19.27 42.52 39.42
C PRO A 137 -17.82 42.33 38.95
N TRP A 138 -17.07 43.43 38.87
CA TRP A 138 -15.62 43.42 38.67
C TRP A 138 -14.96 44.62 39.37
N ARG A 139 -13.69 44.52 39.75
CA ARG A 139 -12.98 45.68 40.33
C ARG A 139 -12.43 46.63 39.26
N GLU A 140 -12.11 46.07 38.11
CA GLU A 140 -11.63 46.78 36.94
C GLU A 140 -12.31 46.17 35.72
N ARG A 141 -12.82 47.02 34.83
CA ARG A 141 -13.53 46.56 33.63
C ARG A 141 -12.62 45.71 32.75
N PRO A 142 -13.00 44.47 32.43
CA PRO A 142 -12.24 43.64 31.50
C PRO A 142 -12.34 44.21 30.09
N GLN A 143 -11.33 43.95 29.25
CA GLN A 143 -11.36 44.42 27.86
C GLN A 143 -12.46 43.73 27.03
N THR A 144 -12.79 42.49 27.37
CA THR A 144 -13.86 41.69 26.77
C THR A 144 -14.74 41.06 27.84
N LEU A 145 -15.99 40.75 27.48
CA LEU A 145 -16.92 39.99 28.31
C LEU A 145 -17.52 38.85 27.49
N ALA A 146 -17.57 37.66 28.09
CA ALA A 146 -18.22 36.50 27.48
C ALA A 146 -19.74 36.71 27.36
N VAL A 147 -20.27 36.53 26.16
CA VAL A 147 -21.68 36.55 25.80
C VAL A 147 -21.99 35.33 24.94
N PRO A 148 -22.97 34.48 25.32
CA PRO A 148 -23.30 33.26 24.59
C PRO A 148 -23.58 33.51 23.10
N GLN A 149 -23.00 32.67 22.23
CA GLN A 149 -23.17 32.81 20.76
C GLN A 149 -24.62 32.67 20.29
N THR A 150 -25.48 32.05 21.11
CA THR A 150 -26.93 31.95 20.86
C THR A 150 -27.61 33.32 20.89
N VAL A 151 -27.07 34.30 21.62
CA VAL A 151 -27.59 35.67 21.67
C VAL A 151 -27.13 36.45 20.45
N GLY A 152 -28.00 36.60 19.44
CA GLY A 152 -27.67 37.32 18.20
C GLY A 152 -27.80 38.85 18.30
N LEU A 153 -28.61 39.36 19.22
CA LEU A 153 -28.92 40.79 19.36
C LEU A 153 -28.42 41.32 20.70
N VAL A 154 -27.55 42.33 20.66
CA VAL A 154 -26.99 42.96 21.86
C VAL A 154 -27.16 44.48 21.74
N ALA A 155 -27.65 45.09 22.81
CA ALA A 155 -27.68 46.54 23.01
C ALA A 155 -26.69 46.87 24.12
N LEU A 156 -25.52 47.38 23.74
CA LEU A 156 -24.40 47.65 24.65
C LEU A 156 -24.30 49.13 24.99
N VAL A 157 -24.19 49.43 26.28
CA VAL A 157 -23.82 50.73 26.83
C VAL A 157 -22.52 50.56 27.62
N VAL A 158 -21.55 51.44 27.39
CA VAL A 158 -20.27 51.45 28.10
C VAL A 158 -20.02 52.84 28.67
N ASP A 159 -19.80 52.95 29.97
CA ASP A 159 -19.64 54.22 30.70
C ASP A 159 -20.73 55.25 30.34
N GLY A 160 -21.99 54.80 30.32
CA GLY A 160 -23.16 55.61 29.97
C GLY A 160 -23.29 55.99 28.48
N LYS A 161 -22.40 55.51 27.60
CA LYS A 161 -22.45 55.79 26.16
C LYS A 161 -22.92 54.56 25.37
N PRO A 162 -23.96 54.69 24.50
CA PRO A 162 -24.39 53.59 23.66
C PRO A 162 -23.33 53.25 22.60
N VAL A 163 -23.03 51.96 22.44
CA VAL A 163 -22.08 51.45 21.45
C VAL A 163 -22.84 51.01 20.21
N ALA A 164 -22.76 51.80 19.14
CA ALA A 164 -23.49 51.53 17.89
C ALA A 164 -22.90 50.37 17.07
N GLN A 165 -21.57 50.20 17.09
CA GLN A 165 -20.88 49.11 16.42
C GLN A 165 -20.24 48.18 17.45
N ILE A 166 -20.94 47.10 17.77
CA ILE A 166 -20.46 46.12 18.74
C ILE A 166 -19.38 45.26 18.07
N GLN A 167 -18.18 45.31 18.61
CA GLN A 167 -17.10 44.39 18.24
C GLN A 167 -17.27 43.09 19.00
N ARG A 168 -17.45 42.00 18.26
CA ARG A 168 -17.65 40.66 18.80
C ARG A 168 -16.78 39.66 18.05
N ASP A 169 -16.00 38.88 18.79
CA ASP A 169 -15.27 37.73 18.27
C ASP A 169 -15.79 36.46 18.93
N GLY A 170 -16.48 35.62 18.16
CA GLY A 170 -17.17 34.44 18.66
C GLY A 170 -18.07 34.74 19.88
N GLY A 171 -17.67 34.24 21.04
CA GLY A 171 -18.37 34.39 22.31
C GLY A 171 -17.99 35.63 23.11
N GLU A 172 -17.12 36.51 22.64
CA GLU A 172 -16.62 37.65 23.42
C GLU A 172 -17.01 39.00 22.81
N ILE A 173 -17.47 39.94 23.64
CA ILE A 173 -17.79 41.31 23.26
C ILE A 173 -16.78 42.28 23.87
N THR A 174 -16.25 43.19 23.07
CA THR A 174 -15.28 44.20 23.52
C THR A 174 -15.97 45.31 24.32
N LEU A 175 -15.50 45.55 25.56
CA LEU A 175 -15.92 46.66 26.43
C LEU A 175 -14.93 47.84 26.41
N GLY A 176 -13.75 47.67 25.80
CA GLY A 176 -12.70 48.68 25.75
C GLY A 176 -11.83 48.73 27.02
N ARG A 177 -10.70 49.44 26.95
CA ARG A 177 -9.71 49.49 28.04
C ARG A 177 -10.29 50.17 29.30
N GLY A 178 -10.07 49.58 30.47
CA GLY A 178 -10.01 50.31 31.75
C GLY A 178 -8.80 51.26 31.76
N ASN A 179 -8.79 52.25 32.67
CA ASN A 179 -7.82 53.37 32.67
C ASN A 179 -6.38 52.98 32.28
N THR A 180 -5.84 53.74 31.32
CA THR A 180 -4.54 53.54 30.65
C THR A 180 -3.33 53.59 31.59
N VAL A 181 -2.54 52.51 31.61
CA VAL A 181 -1.14 52.49 32.07
C VAL A 181 -0.22 52.87 30.89
N ALA A 182 0.88 53.56 31.19
CA ALA A 182 1.83 54.18 30.25
C ALA A 182 2.45 53.22 29.19
N PRO A 183 2.83 53.72 28.00
CA PRO A 183 3.32 52.87 26.89
C PRO A 183 4.70 52.25 27.16
N GLN A 184 4.78 50.93 27.01
CA GLN A 184 6.01 50.16 26.85
C GLN A 184 6.53 50.32 25.41
N ALA A 185 7.86 50.38 25.21
CA ALA A 185 8.46 50.51 23.89
C ALA A 185 8.11 49.32 22.97
N ASP A 186 7.80 49.61 21.70
CA ASP A 186 7.42 48.61 20.71
C ASP A 186 8.62 47.75 20.29
N HIS A 187 8.47 46.42 20.35
CA HIS A 187 9.48 45.45 19.92
C HIS A 187 8.80 44.24 19.26
N ILE A 188 9.47 43.64 18.29
CA ILE A 188 9.01 42.44 17.57
C ILE A 188 10.23 41.55 17.26
N ASP A 189 10.20 40.31 17.74
CA ASP A 189 11.13 39.25 17.31
C ASP A 189 10.41 38.31 16.34
N VAL A 190 11.12 37.90 15.28
CA VAL A 190 10.55 37.08 14.21
C VAL A 190 11.45 35.87 13.97
N ARG A 191 10.89 34.68 14.13
CA ARG A 191 11.57 33.41 13.82
C ARG A 191 10.84 32.68 12.69
N VAL A 192 11.60 32.21 11.71
CA VAL A 192 11.07 31.65 10.48
C VAL A 192 11.58 30.22 10.27
N PHE A 193 10.62 29.31 10.20
CA PHE A 193 10.85 27.90 9.89
C PHE A 193 10.16 27.56 8.58
N ARG A 194 10.81 26.79 7.72
CA ARG A 194 10.22 26.34 6.46
C ARG A 194 10.32 24.84 6.30
N LYS A 195 9.22 24.19 5.96
CA LYS A 195 9.22 22.79 5.50
C LYS A 195 9.05 22.75 3.99
N LEU A 196 10.08 22.23 3.31
CA LEU A 196 10.06 21.95 1.88
C LEU A 196 9.75 20.47 1.65
N ALA A 197 8.55 20.17 1.14
CA ALA A 197 8.09 18.83 0.85
C ALA A 197 8.19 18.52 -0.65
N ASP A 198 8.85 17.41 -0.99
CA ASP A 198 9.20 17.00 -2.36
C ASP A 198 8.05 16.33 -3.15
N GLY A 199 6.84 16.90 -3.04
CA GLY A 199 5.67 16.43 -3.81
C GLY A 199 5.68 16.88 -5.28
N VAL A 200 4.63 16.51 -6.03
CA VAL A 200 4.38 17.04 -7.39
C VAL A 200 3.03 17.79 -7.41
N PRO A 201 3.02 19.14 -7.41
CA PRO A 201 4.16 20.04 -7.25
C PRO A 201 4.70 20.06 -5.81
N ALA A 202 5.96 20.46 -5.65
CA ALA A 202 6.57 20.58 -4.33
C ALA A 202 5.82 21.64 -3.50
N ARG A 203 5.72 21.43 -2.19
CA ARG A 203 5.00 22.32 -1.28
C ARG A 203 5.97 22.92 -0.28
N LEU A 204 5.78 24.21 0.00
CA LEU A 204 6.52 24.95 1.01
C LEU A 204 5.55 25.40 2.11
N THR A 205 5.76 24.95 3.33
CA THR A 205 5.05 25.45 4.51
C THR A 205 6.00 26.36 5.29
N THR A 206 5.66 27.64 5.40
CA THR A 206 6.44 28.63 6.18
C THR A 206 5.69 28.90 7.47
N GLN A 207 6.33 28.62 8.61
CA GLN A 207 5.84 28.95 9.94
C GLN A 207 6.63 30.13 10.48
N ILE A 208 5.94 31.23 10.75
CA ILE A 208 6.47 32.48 11.28
C ILE A 208 6.02 32.56 12.74
N ARG A 209 6.95 32.53 13.68
CA ARG A 209 6.68 32.80 15.09
C ARG A 209 7.03 34.25 15.39
N LEU A 210 6.12 34.93 16.08
CA LEU A 210 6.20 36.34 16.43
C LEU A 210 6.17 36.45 17.95
N ASP A 211 7.15 37.14 18.53
CA ASP A 211 7.13 37.57 19.93
C ASP A 211 7.06 39.10 19.94
N VAL A 212 5.92 39.67 20.35
CA VAL A 212 5.63 41.11 20.23
C VAL A 212 5.41 41.73 21.60
N SER A 213 5.98 42.91 21.82
CA SER A 213 5.69 43.75 22.98
C SER A 213 5.38 45.19 22.55
N GLY A 214 4.79 45.96 23.47
CA GLY A 214 4.30 47.31 23.19
C GLY A 214 2.82 47.32 22.78
N GLN A 215 2.45 48.27 21.93
CA GLN A 215 1.05 48.48 21.53
C GLN A 215 0.65 47.60 20.34
N ALA A 216 -0.64 47.26 20.29
CA ALA A 216 -1.23 46.63 19.13
C ALA A 216 -1.17 47.57 17.91
N ARG A 217 -0.70 47.06 16.77
CA ARG A 217 -0.42 47.85 15.57
C ARG A 217 -0.39 46.97 14.32
N GLU A 218 -0.43 47.58 13.14
CA GLU A 218 -0.17 46.86 11.89
C GLU A 218 1.34 46.79 11.65
N GLU A 219 1.84 45.59 11.41
CA GLU A 219 3.23 45.34 11.01
C GLU A 219 3.29 44.76 9.60
N THR A 220 4.32 45.15 8.85
CA THR A 220 4.57 44.63 7.49
C THR A 220 5.85 43.80 7.48
N LEU A 221 5.72 42.51 7.16
CA LEU A 221 6.81 41.54 7.09
C LEU A 221 7.06 41.09 5.64
N GLY A 222 8.28 40.62 5.36
CA GLY A 222 8.61 40.01 4.08
C GLY A 222 9.20 40.98 3.04
N PRO A 223 9.35 40.54 1.77
CA PRO A 223 8.60 39.46 1.12
C PRO A 223 8.77 38.07 1.76
N VAL A 224 7.66 37.35 1.95
CA VAL A 224 7.65 36.07 2.69
C VAL A 224 7.90 34.86 1.78
N LEU A 225 7.47 34.95 0.52
CA LEU A 225 7.58 33.84 -0.44
C LEU A 225 8.90 33.90 -1.21
N PRO A 226 9.64 32.78 -1.33
CA PRO A 226 10.76 32.70 -2.26
C PRO A 226 10.27 32.79 -3.72
N GLU A 227 11.17 33.21 -4.60
CA GLU A 227 10.91 33.17 -6.05
C GLU A 227 10.53 31.75 -6.52
N GLY A 228 9.61 31.68 -7.48
CA GLY A 228 9.14 30.40 -8.03
C GLY A 228 8.10 29.67 -7.18
N TYR A 229 7.52 30.34 -6.17
CA TYR A 229 6.41 29.81 -5.37
C TYR A 229 5.15 30.67 -5.49
N ALA A 230 3.99 30.01 -5.45
CA ALA A 230 2.68 30.67 -5.39
C ALA A 230 1.94 30.31 -4.08
N PRO A 231 1.32 31.30 -3.40
CA PRO A 231 0.60 31.06 -2.15
C PRO A 231 -0.65 30.20 -2.37
N LEU A 232 -1.01 29.44 -1.34
CA LEU A 232 -2.19 28.58 -1.30
C LEU A 232 -3.13 28.97 -0.15
N SER A 233 -2.60 29.11 1.06
CA SER A 233 -3.37 29.51 2.24
C SER A 233 -2.49 30.26 3.23
N ILE A 234 -3.12 31.11 4.03
CA ILE A 234 -2.55 31.71 5.22
C ILE A 234 -3.48 31.41 6.39
N ASP A 235 -2.91 30.93 7.49
CA ASP A 235 -3.62 30.59 8.72
C ASP A 235 -2.81 31.14 9.90
N GLY A 236 -3.45 31.50 11.01
CA GLY A 236 -2.72 31.92 12.21
C GLY A 236 -3.58 32.59 13.27
N ASP A 237 -2.93 32.92 14.38
CA ASP A 237 -3.60 33.43 15.58
C ASP A 237 -4.08 34.89 15.44
N TRP A 238 -3.44 35.64 14.54
CA TRP A 238 -3.72 37.06 14.32
C TRP A 238 -4.22 37.34 12.90
N PRO A 239 -5.10 38.36 12.72
CA PRO A 239 -5.52 38.80 11.40
C PRO A 239 -4.32 39.15 10.53
N ALA A 240 -4.18 38.44 9.41
CA ALA A 240 -3.07 38.59 8.49
C ALA A 240 -3.55 38.53 7.04
N ARG A 241 -2.91 39.31 6.17
CA ARG A 241 -3.13 39.28 4.72
C ARG A 241 -1.81 39.31 3.97
N LEU A 242 -1.75 38.55 2.88
CA LEU A 242 -0.64 38.58 1.94
C LEU A 242 -0.99 39.50 0.77
N ASP A 243 -0.17 40.52 0.53
CA ASP A 243 -0.34 41.45 -0.58
C ASP A 243 0.28 40.92 -1.88
N ALA A 244 -0.08 41.55 -3.00
CA ALA A 244 0.38 41.16 -4.33
C ALA A 244 1.91 41.29 -4.53
N ASP A 245 2.58 42.12 -3.73
CA ASP A 245 4.05 42.27 -3.70
C ASP A 245 4.75 41.22 -2.81
N GLY A 246 4.00 40.26 -2.27
CA GLY A 246 4.53 39.18 -1.43
C GLY A 246 4.81 39.58 0.01
N LYS A 247 4.45 40.81 0.41
CA LYS A 247 4.53 41.27 1.80
C LYS A 247 3.33 40.82 2.60
N LEU A 248 3.58 40.53 3.86
CA LEU A 248 2.62 40.05 4.82
C LEU A 248 2.26 41.17 5.78
N ARG A 249 1.01 41.64 5.76
CA ARG A 249 0.48 42.60 6.74
C ARG A 249 -0.23 41.85 7.86
N VAL A 250 0.17 42.11 9.10
CA VAL A 250 -0.31 41.44 10.30
C VAL A 250 -0.76 42.48 11.32
N GLN A 251 -1.93 42.31 11.90
CA GLN A 251 -2.34 43.07 13.08
C GLN A 251 -1.74 42.42 14.33
N VAL A 252 -0.59 42.93 14.78
CA VAL A 252 0.12 42.37 15.93
C VAL A 252 -0.45 42.91 17.24
N GLN A 253 -0.37 42.09 18.29
CA GLN A 253 -0.75 42.44 19.65
C GLN A 253 0.35 41.97 20.62
N PRO A 254 0.50 42.58 21.81
CA PRO A 254 1.49 42.09 22.78
C PRO A 254 1.22 40.63 23.16
N GLY A 255 2.25 39.79 23.02
CA GLY A 255 2.18 38.35 23.19
C GLY A 255 2.88 37.58 22.07
N ASN A 256 2.57 36.28 21.99
CA ASN A 256 3.19 35.36 21.05
C ASN A 256 2.14 34.86 20.06
N ALA A 257 2.51 34.76 18.79
CA ALA A 257 1.63 34.23 17.75
C ALA A 257 2.39 33.43 16.70
N THR A 258 1.68 32.51 16.06
CA THR A 258 2.17 31.75 14.93
C THR A 258 1.33 32.02 13.69
N LEU A 259 1.99 32.31 12.57
CA LEU A 259 1.39 32.38 11.24
C LEU A 259 1.96 31.27 10.37
N ILE A 260 1.09 30.60 9.61
CA ILE A 260 1.43 29.50 8.71
C ILE A 260 1.02 29.89 7.29
N LEU A 261 2.02 30.08 6.42
CA LEU A 261 1.83 30.31 4.99
C LEU A 261 2.14 29.03 4.21
N ARG A 262 1.18 28.53 3.46
CA ARG A 262 1.38 27.38 2.54
C ARG A 262 1.51 27.88 1.11
N ALA A 263 2.46 27.32 0.37
CA ALA A 263 2.71 27.65 -1.03
C ALA A 263 3.06 26.39 -1.83
N ARG A 264 2.92 26.47 -3.17
CA ARG A 264 3.39 25.45 -4.12
C ARG A 264 4.48 26.00 -5.02
N ALA A 265 5.41 25.14 -5.42
CA ALA A 265 6.41 25.45 -6.44
C ALA A 265 5.77 25.57 -7.82
N LEU A 266 6.30 26.47 -8.65
CA LEU A 266 5.89 26.70 -10.04
C LEU A 266 6.71 25.87 -11.05
N ALA A 267 7.83 25.30 -10.61
CA ALA A 267 8.72 24.45 -11.41
C ALA A 267 9.12 23.19 -10.62
N PRO A 268 9.58 22.11 -11.30
CA PRO A 268 10.11 20.93 -10.63
C PRO A 268 11.24 21.27 -9.66
N LEU A 269 11.18 20.70 -8.46
CA LEU A 269 12.16 20.99 -7.40
C LEU A 269 13.52 20.37 -7.72
N THR A 270 14.53 21.21 -7.96
CA THR A 270 15.94 20.81 -8.13
C THR A 270 16.84 21.53 -7.14
N ALA A 271 16.53 22.79 -6.86
CA ALA A 271 17.14 23.58 -5.80
C ALA A 271 16.19 24.70 -5.37
N VAL A 272 16.45 25.26 -4.19
CA VAL A 272 15.82 26.49 -3.71
C VAL A 272 16.89 27.39 -3.10
N THR A 273 16.73 28.70 -3.28
CA THR A 273 17.63 29.71 -2.72
C THR A 273 16.81 30.59 -1.77
N ALA A 274 17.29 30.75 -0.54
CA ALA A 274 16.70 31.65 0.42
C ALA A 274 17.07 33.10 0.06
N ARG A 275 16.05 33.96 0.02
CA ARG A 275 16.19 35.41 -0.13
C ARG A 275 15.50 36.04 1.07
N LEU A 276 16.28 36.55 2.02
CA LEU A 276 15.73 37.03 3.29
C LEU A 276 15.35 38.50 3.17
N ALA A 277 14.20 38.84 3.74
CA ALA A 277 13.70 40.21 3.74
C ALA A 277 14.50 41.11 4.71
N PRO A 278 14.35 42.45 4.60
CA PRO A 278 14.88 43.38 5.60
C PRO A 278 14.26 43.19 6.99
N ALA A 279 14.87 43.82 8.01
CA ALA A 279 14.32 43.87 9.36
C ALA A 279 12.84 44.32 9.35
N PRO A 280 11.96 43.71 10.17
CA PRO A 280 12.27 42.82 11.29
C PRO A 280 12.43 41.32 10.94
N TRP A 281 12.58 40.96 9.66
CA TRP A 281 12.83 39.56 9.28
C TRP A 281 14.17 39.05 9.85
N PRO A 282 14.27 37.78 10.26
CA PRO A 282 15.52 37.24 10.78
C PRO A 282 16.60 37.21 9.70
N LYS A 283 17.87 37.25 10.12
CA LYS A 283 19.02 37.10 9.23
C LYS A 283 19.29 35.65 8.80
N GLN A 284 18.56 34.70 9.40
CA GLN A 284 18.69 33.27 9.14
C GLN A 284 17.33 32.59 9.31
N GLU A 285 17.02 31.66 8.41
CA GLU A 285 15.85 30.79 8.48
C GLU A 285 16.28 29.34 8.69
N ILE A 286 15.42 28.52 9.29
CA ILE A 286 15.65 27.06 9.39
C ILE A 286 14.73 26.32 8.42
N TRP A 287 15.32 25.55 7.52
CA TRP A 287 14.62 24.82 6.46
C TRP A 287 14.69 23.32 6.70
N SER A 288 13.55 22.67 6.90
CA SER A 288 13.39 21.23 6.98
C SER A 288 13.03 20.64 5.62
N TYR A 289 13.67 19.55 5.21
CA TYR A 289 13.39 18.87 3.95
C TYR A 289 12.64 17.55 4.16
N ALA A 290 11.47 17.41 3.54
CA ALA A 290 10.68 16.18 3.54
C ALA A 290 10.72 15.51 2.16
N ALA A 291 11.48 14.42 2.05
CA ALA A 291 11.52 13.59 0.84
C ALA A 291 10.24 12.76 0.69
N ASP A 292 9.83 12.50 -0.56
CA ASP A 292 8.75 11.57 -0.90
C ASP A 292 9.31 10.39 -1.72
N THR A 293 9.68 9.32 -1.02
CA THR A 293 10.33 8.15 -1.62
C THR A 293 9.42 7.35 -2.55
N HIS A 294 8.10 7.54 -2.48
CA HIS A 294 7.16 6.95 -3.43
C HIS A 294 7.26 7.59 -4.83
N LEU A 295 7.74 8.85 -4.90
CA LEU A 295 7.90 9.59 -6.14
C LEU A 295 9.33 9.48 -6.68
N ARG A 296 10.33 9.73 -5.82
CA ARG A 296 11.75 9.64 -6.15
C ARG A 296 12.61 9.54 -4.90
N VAL A 297 13.76 8.87 -5.00
CA VAL A 297 14.75 8.85 -3.93
C VAL A 297 15.63 10.08 -4.08
N THR A 298 15.56 10.98 -3.11
CA THR A 298 16.31 12.25 -3.09
C THR A 298 17.04 12.47 -1.78
N ALA A 299 18.14 13.21 -1.83
CA ALA A 299 18.80 13.77 -0.66
C ALA A 299 18.92 15.29 -0.83
N ALA A 300 18.61 16.05 0.22
CA ALA A 300 18.86 17.49 0.24
C ALA A 300 20.23 17.79 0.84
N SER A 301 20.93 18.77 0.26
CA SER A 301 22.22 19.26 0.73
C SER A 301 22.22 20.79 0.80
N GLY A 302 22.79 21.35 1.86
CA GLY A 302 22.89 22.78 2.12
C GLY A 302 24.19 23.10 2.85
N ALA A 303 24.57 24.37 2.86
CA ALA A 303 25.86 24.82 3.41
C ALA A 303 26.02 24.52 4.92
N VAL A 304 24.93 24.67 5.69
CA VAL A 304 24.93 24.44 7.15
C VAL A 304 23.76 23.53 7.51
N GLN A 305 24.05 22.27 7.82
CA GLN A 305 23.08 21.34 8.40
C GLN A 305 23.07 21.51 9.92
N VAL A 306 21.88 21.54 10.52
CA VAL A 306 21.69 21.74 11.97
C VAL A 306 20.88 20.62 12.58
N ASP A 307 21.03 20.39 13.88
CA ASP A 307 20.17 19.48 14.64
C ASP A 307 18.78 20.13 14.81
N PRO A 308 17.69 19.52 14.28
CA PRO A 308 16.35 20.07 14.39
C PRO A 308 15.88 20.29 15.85
N HIS A 309 16.28 19.42 16.78
CA HIS A 309 15.86 19.51 18.19
C HIS A 309 16.55 20.67 18.92
N GLN A 310 17.78 21.02 18.52
CA GLN A 310 18.53 22.14 19.08
C GLN A 310 18.22 23.48 18.39
N SER A 311 17.51 23.44 17.26
CA SER A 311 17.23 24.61 16.41
C SER A 311 15.76 25.05 16.46
N GLU A 312 15.01 24.66 17.50
CA GLU A 312 13.61 25.04 17.76
C GLU A 312 12.60 24.68 16.65
N VAL A 313 12.95 23.74 15.77
CA VAL A 313 12.10 23.28 14.66
C VAL A 313 10.74 22.80 15.20
N PRO A 314 9.60 23.22 14.62
CA PRO A 314 8.26 22.91 15.15
C PRO A 314 7.83 21.45 14.92
N GLY A 315 7.22 20.86 15.96
CA GLY A 315 6.43 19.62 15.88
C GLY A 315 7.12 18.48 15.11
N ASP A 316 6.39 17.85 14.20
CA ASP A 316 6.88 16.70 13.43
C ASP A 316 8.05 17.03 12.49
N TRP A 317 8.36 18.30 12.25
CA TRP A 317 9.46 18.68 11.37
C TRP A 317 10.82 18.40 12.03
N GLN A 318 10.85 18.14 13.34
CA GLN A 318 12.06 17.72 14.07
C GLN A 318 12.61 16.38 13.56
N ASN A 319 11.76 15.53 12.96
CA ASN A 319 12.17 14.26 12.38
C ASN A 319 12.75 14.40 10.96
N LEU A 320 12.88 15.61 10.44
CA LEU A 320 13.36 15.90 9.10
C LEU A 320 14.77 16.50 9.14
N PRO A 321 15.63 16.25 8.14
CA PRO A 321 16.89 16.98 8.02
C PRO A 321 16.63 18.48 7.92
N ALA A 322 17.33 19.26 8.75
CA ALA A 322 17.18 20.71 8.84
C ALA A 322 18.47 21.45 8.47
N PHE A 323 18.31 22.62 7.84
CA PHE A 323 19.39 23.43 7.30
C PHE A 323 19.21 24.89 7.70
N ALA A 324 20.28 25.52 8.17
CA ALA A 324 20.32 26.94 8.44
C ALA A 324 20.66 27.73 7.17
N LEU A 325 19.74 28.56 6.68
CA LEU A 325 19.92 29.35 5.47
C LEU A 325 19.92 30.85 5.78
N GLY A 326 21.04 31.51 5.50
CA GLY A 326 21.14 32.97 5.41
C GLY A 326 20.85 33.47 3.99
N ASP A 327 21.06 34.77 3.75
CA ASP A 327 20.68 35.37 2.46
C ASP A 327 21.57 34.83 1.32
N GLY A 328 20.93 34.37 0.23
CA GLY A 328 21.60 33.64 -0.85
C GLY A 328 21.94 32.18 -0.53
N GLY A 329 21.60 31.67 0.67
CA GLY A 329 21.78 30.28 1.04
C GLY A 329 21.00 29.34 0.13
N ARG A 330 21.64 28.28 -0.37
CA ARG A 330 21.05 27.34 -1.32
C ARG A 330 20.86 25.96 -0.71
N LEU A 331 19.69 25.38 -0.93
CA LEU A 331 19.41 23.98 -0.68
C LEU A 331 19.27 23.25 -2.03
N THR A 332 20.12 22.27 -2.29
CA THR A 332 20.15 21.49 -3.52
C THR A 332 19.52 20.12 -3.27
N ILE A 333 18.69 19.65 -4.21
CA ILE A 333 18.00 18.37 -4.11
C ILE A 333 18.64 17.42 -5.13
N GLU A 334 19.48 16.51 -4.63
CA GLU A 334 20.11 15.47 -5.44
C GLU A 334 19.13 14.30 -5.62
N GLN A 335 18.77 14.02 -6.87
CA GLN A 335 17.92 12.87 -7.22
C GLN A 335 18.79 11.64 -7.46
N ARG A 336 18.69 10.64 -6.58
CA ARG A 336 19.44 9.37 -6.68
C ARG A 336 18.73 8.35 -7.56
N SER A 337 17.42 8.26 -7.46
CA SER A 337 16.61 7.43 -8.36
C SER A 337 15.20 8.00 -8.52
N ARG A 338 14.52 7.62 -9.60
CA ARG A 338 13.09 7.90 -9.83
C ARG A 338 12.45 6.62 -10.36
N GLY A 339 11.66 5.95 -9.53
CA GLY A 339 11.08 4.65 -9.87
C GLY A 339 12.05 3.49 -9.61
N LEU A 340 12.10 2.50 -10.51
CA LEU A 340 12.98 1.35 -10.38
C LEU A 340 14.45 1.78 -10.34
N ALA A 341 15.22 1.17 -9.44
CA ALA A 341 16.66 1.24 -9.49
C ALA A 341 17.16 0.70 -10.84
N SER A 342 18.24 1.27 -11.37
CA SER A 342 18.79 0.88 -12.67
C SER A 342 19.24 -0.60 -12.73
N ASP A 343 19.44 -1.23 -11.58
CA ASP A 343 19.83 -2.63 -11.39
C ASP A 343 18.65 -3.55 -11.02
N ALA A 344 17.43 -3.04 -10.94
CA ALA A 344 16.27 -3.86 -10.62
C ALA A 344 15.95 -4.83 -11.77
N ALA A 345 16.18 -6.13 -11.54
CA ALA A 345 16.00 -7.20 -12.51
C ALA A 345 14.80 -8.10 -12.18
N ASN A 346 14.24 -8.73 -13.22
CA ASN A 346 13.22 -9.77 -13.05
C ASN A 346 13.84 -11.01 -12.37
N ARG A 347 13.09 -11.67 -11.48
CA ARG A 347 13.52 -12.85 -10.74
C ARG A 347 12.55 -13.99 -11.02
N LEU A 348 12.86 -14.78 -12.05
CA LEU A 348 11.95 -15.80 -12.59
C LEU A 348 12.54 -17.20 -12.46
N LYS A 349 11.67 -18.19 -12.26
CA LYS A 349 11.99 -19.62 -12.22
C LYS A 349 11.10 -20.34 -13.23
N LEU A 350 11.70 -21.26 -13.99
CA LEU A 350 11.01 -22.10 -14.97
C LEU A 350 11.01 -23.55 -14.50
N GLN A 351 9.84 -24.16 -14.47
CA GLN A 351 9.67 -25.61 -14.34
C GLN A 351 9.02 -26.13 -15.62
N ARG A 352 9.67 -27.06 -16.30
CA ARG A 352 9.21 -27.67 -17.55
C ARG A 352 9.02 -29.17 -17.38
N GLU A 353 7.90 -29.67 -17.87
CA GLU A 353 7.73 -31.08 -18.19
C GLU A 353 7.63 -31.21 -19.71
N ALA A 354 8.49 -32.01 -20.33
CA ALA A 354 8.53 -32.17 -21.78
C ALA A 354 8.43 -33.64 -22.17
N TRP A 355 7.54 -33.95 -23.10
CA TRP A 355 7.31 -35.30 -23.64
C TRP A 355 7.81 -35.35 -25.07
N LEU A 356 8.71 -36.29 -25.36
CA LEU A 356 9.14 -36.57 -26.72
C LEU A 356 7.99 -37.28 -27.45
N ASP A 357 7.69 -36.84 -28.67
CA ASP A 357 6.71 -37.55 -29.49
C ASP A 357 7.14 -38.98 -29.77
N PHE A 358 6.19 -39.89 -29.94
CA PHE A 358 6.47 -41.27 -30.35
C PHE A 358 7.27 -41.36 -31.67
N SER A 359 7.11 -40.37 -32.57
CA SER A 359 7.87 -40.28 -33.82
C SER A 359 9.30 -39.74 -33.66
N GLY A 360 9.63 -39.19 -32.49
CA GLY A 360 10.88 -38.47 -32.25
C GLY A 360 10.99 -37.10 -32.97
N ALA A 361 9.93 -36.65 -33.64
CA ALA A 361 9.97 -35.46 -34.51
C ALA A 361 9.81 -34.12 -33.76
N GLY A 362 9.49 -34.14 -32.48
CA GLY A 362 9.30 -32.94 -31.67
C GLY A 362 8.97 -33.27 -30.22
N TRP A 363 8.73 -32.22 -29.45
CA TRP A 363 8.31 -32.34 -28.06
C TRP A 363 7.04 -31.53 -27.81
N TYR A 364 6.22 -32.04 -26.91
CA TYR A 364 5.19 -31.24 -26.24
C TYR A 364 5.73 -30.86 -24.86
N ALA A 365 5.62 -29.59 -24.47
CA ALA A 365 6.08 -29.11 -23.18
C ALA A 365 4.98 -28.38 -22.42
N ARG A 366 4.99 -28.56 -21.10
CA ARG A 366 4.22 -27.77 -20.15
C ARG A 366 5.20 -27.01 -19.27
N ASP A 367 5.14 -25.69 -19.38
CA ASP A 367 5.95 -24.77 -18.60
C ASP A 367 5.13 -24.16 -17.47
N ARG A 368 5.76 -24.02 -16.31
CA ARG A 368 5.31 -23.17 -15.22
C ARG A 368 6.38 -22.14 -14.90
N VAL A 369 6.04 -20.87 -15.13
CA VAL A 369 6.91 -19.73 -14.84
C VAL A 369 6.42 -19.04 -13.58
N ARG A 370 7.28 -18.92 -12.58
CA ARG A 370 6.98 -18.26 -11.31
C ARG A 370 8.03 -17.25 -10.92
N GLY A 371 7.64 -16.23 -10.17
CA GLY A 371 8.57 -15.27 -9.58
C GLY A 371 8.06 -13.85 -9.62
N THR A 372 8.96 -12.89 -9.82
CA THR A 372 8.59 -11.47 -9.89
C THR A 372 9.14 -10.79 -11.13
N MET A 373 8.29 -9.98 -11.76
CA MET A 373 8.66 -9.04 -12.80
C MET A 373 8.55 -7.62 -12.26
N VAL A 374 9.53 -6.81 -12.63
CA VAL A 374 9.61 -5.39 -12.26
C VAL A 374 9.67 -4.52 -13.53
N ASN A 375 10.08 -5.10 -14.66
CA ASN A 375 10.10 -4.47 -15.98
C ASN A 375 9.71 -5.47 -17.09
N GLY A 376 9.53 -4.96 -18.32
CA GLY A 376 9.39 -5.79 -19.52
C GLY A 376 8.21 -6.76 -19.47
N TRP A 377 7.03 -6.26 -19.03
CA TRP A 377 5.71 -6.87 -18.74
C TRP A 377 5.11 -7.81 -19.82
N ARG A 378 5.93 -8.71 -20.37
CA ARG A 378 5.61 -9.64 -21.45
C ARG A 378 6.55 -10.84 -21.41
N LEU A 379 5.98 -12.03 -21.59
CA LEU A 379 6.69 -13.30 -21.69
C LEU A 379 6.55 -13.80 -23.13
N ASP A 380 7.63 -13.69 -23.90
CA ASP A 380 7.72 -14.16 -25.29
C ASP A 380 8.54 -15.45 -25.38
N ALA A 381 7.99 -16.47 -26.01
CA ALA A 381 8.70 -17.67 -26.43
C ALA A 381 9.31 -17.46 -27.83
N ALA A 382 10.47 -18.06 -28.08
CA ALA A 382 11.19 -17.95 -29.34
C ALA A 382 11.45 -19.33 -29.94
N ALA A 383 11.61 -19.40 -31.27
CA ALA A 383 11.96 -20.64 -31.97
C ALA A 383 13.18 -21.34 -31.29
N PRO A 384 13.17 -22.69 -31.15
CA PRO A 384 12.23 -23.66 -31.74
C PRO A 384 10.92 -23.86 -30.97
N TYR A 385 10.60 -22.99 -30.00
CA TYR A 385 9.39 -23.07 -29.18
C TYR A 385 8.24 -22.29 -29.81
N THR A 386 7.07 -22.92 -29.86
CA THR A 386 5.81 -22.30 -30.28
C THR A 386 4.83 -22.36 -29.11
N LEU A 387 4.35 -21.20 -28.65
CA LEU A 387 3.40 -21.11 -27.56
C LEU A 387 1.99 -21.46 -28.08
N GLU A 388 1.34 -22.46 -27.49
CA GLU A 388 0.01 -22.93 -27.91
C GLU A 388 -1.09 -22.52 -26.92
N GLN A 389 -0.77 -22.49 -25.63
CA GLN A 389 -1.70 -22.07 -24.58
C GLN A 389 -0.96 -21.34 -23.46
N ALA A 390 -1.63 -20.37 -22.83
CA ALA A 390 -1.11 -19.66 -21.67
C ALA A 390 -2.26 -19.30 -20.71
N THR A 391 -2.07 -19.55 -19.42
CA THR A 391 -3.07 -19.32 -18.37
C THR A 391 -2.40 -18.73 -17.13
N ALA A 392 -2.92 -17.63 -16.61
CA ALA A 392 -2.50 -17.02 -15.35
C ALA A 392 -3.15 -17.75 -14.15
N GLN A 393 -2.34 -18.31 -13.27
CA GLN A 393 -2.81 -19.10 -12.11
C GLN A 393 -3.15 -18.22 -10.89
N ASN A 394 -2.74 -16.95 -10.89
CA ASN A 394 -2.89 -16.01 -9.78
C ASN A 394 -4.14 -15.13 -9.87
N ALA A 395 -5.13 -15.50 -10.69
CA ALA A 395 -6.36 -14.72 -10.84
C ALA A 395 -7.16 -14.71 -9.53
N LYS A 396 -7.74 -13.54 -9.20
CA LYS A 396 -8.51 -13.27 -7.97
C LYS A 396 -9.70 -14.24 -7.73
N ALA A 397 -10.08 -15.03 -8.72
CA ALA A 397 -11.27 -15.87 -8.73
C ALA A 397 -11.03 -17.37 -8.41
N GLY A 398 -9.79 -17.79 -8.12
CA GLY A 398 -9.48 -19.19 -7.79
C GLY A 398 -9.53 -20.16 -8.99
N THR A 399 -10.00 -19.69 -10.15
CA THR A 399 -9.86 -20.35 -11.46
C THR A 399 -8.81 -19.60 -12.28
N GLY A 400 -7.97 -20.32 -13.01
CA GLY A 400 -6.96 -19.70 -13.89
C GLY A 400 -7.61 -18.86 -14.99
N GLU A 401 -6.97 -17.75 -15.38
CA GLU A 401 -7.40 -16.86 -16.46
C GLU A 401 -6.61 -17.14 -17.74
N ASP A 402 -7.30 -17.49 -18.83
CA ASP A 402 -6.64 -17.71 -20.12
C ASP A 402 -6.12 -16.39 -20.71
N LEU A 403 -4.89 -16.42 -21.20
CA LEU A 403 -4.18 -15.27 -21.72
C LEU A 403 -4.14 -15.30 -23.25
N LEU A 404 -4.36 -14.13 -23.86
CA LEU A 404 -4.29 -13.98 -25.30
C LEU A 404 -2.83 -14.06 -25.80
N ILE A 405 -2.53 -15.08 -26.60
CA ILE A 405 -1.24 -15.21 -27.27
C ILE A 405 -1.21 -14.26 -28.46
N THR A 406 -0.18 -13.42 -28.50
CA THR A 406 0.04 -12.40 -29.52
C THR A 406 1.43 -12.54 -30.12
N ARG A 407 1.62 -12.06 -31.35
CA ARG A 407 2.95 -11.95 -31.96
C ARG A 407 3.85 -11.09 -31.08
N GLY A 408 5.08 -11.56 -30.85
CA GLY A 408 6.05 -10.94 -29.97
C GLY A 408 6.76 -9.75 -30.61
N VAL A 409 7.63 -9.13 -29.82
CA VAL A 409 8.36 -7.90 -30.22
C VAL A 409 9.43 -8.19 -31.28
N LYS A 410 9.96 -9.42 -31.31
CA LYS A 410 10.93 -9.86 -32.31
C LYS A 410 10.22 -10.68 -33.40
N PRO A 411 10.77 -10.73 -34.62
CA PRO A 411 10.29 -11.66 -35.64
C PRO A 411 10.28 -13.10 -35.11
N ASP A 412 9.27 -13.87 -35.50
CA ASP A 412 9.10 -15.29 -35.16
C ASP A 412 9.04 -15.61 -33.66
N THR A 413 8.60 -14.64 -32.84
CA THR A 413 8.27 -14.87 -31.43
C THR A 413 6.78 -14.69 -31.17
N SER A 414 6.28 -15.35 -30.12
CA SER A 414 4.89 -15.24 -29.66
C SER A 414 4.84 -15.31 -28.15
N GLY A 415 3.90 -14.60 -27.54
CA GLY A 415 3.87 -14.49 -26.09
C GLY A 415 2.62 -13.83 -25.55
N VAL A 416 2.65 -13.57 -24.25
CA VAL A 416 1.54 -13.02 -23.48
C VAL A 416 1.97 -11.79 -22.69
N GLU A 417 1.07 -10.82 -22.58
CA GLU A 417 1.26 -9.69 -21.68
C GLU A 417 1.00 -10.11 -20.23
N TRP A 418 1.78 -9.55 -19.30
CA TRP A 418 1.66 -9.83 -17.88
C TRP A 418 1.61 -8.52 -17.09
N ARG A 419 0.52 -8.27 -16.36
CA ARG A 419 0.24 -6.93 -15.79
C ARG A 419 0.46 -6.80 -14.29
N THR A 420 0.94 -7.85 -13.62
CA THR A 420 1.14 -7.85 -12.17
C THR A 420 2.57 -8.21 -11.79
N PRO A 421 3.13 -7.68 -10.69
CA PRO A 421 4.51 -8.01 -10.30
C PRO A 421 4.75 -9.49 -10.03
N ASN A 422 3.77 -10.20 -9.48
CA ASN A 422 3.90 -11.62 -9.16
C ASN A 422 3.50 -12.47 -10.36
N VAL A 423 4.39 -13.32 -10.84
CA VAL A 423 4.17 -14.23 -11.96
C VAL A 423 3.83 -15.63 -11.45
N ASP A 424 2.74 -16.21 -11.96
CA ASP A 424 2.45 -17.66 -11.93
C ASP A 424 1.74 -18.02 -13.24
N LEU A 425 2.53 -18.19 -14.29
CA LEU A 425 2.09 -18.52 -15.63
C LEU A 425 2.19 -20.02 -15.84
N SER A 426 1.12 -20.64 -16.34
CA SER A 426 1.13 -21.99 -16.91
C SER A 426 1.04 -21.88 -18.43
N ALA A 427 1.94 -22.52 -19.15
CA ALA A 427 1.99 -22.46 -20.61
C ALA A 427 2.17 -23.85 -21.22
N ASN A 428 1.50 -24.11 -22.34
CA ASN A 428 1.74 -25.31 -23.16
C ASN A 428 2.44 -24.88 -24.45
N LEU A 429 3.50 -25.60 -24.81
CA LEU A 429 4.38 -25.26 -25.92
C LEU A 429 4.64 -26.48 -26.78
N ARG A 430 4.79 -26.22 -28.08
CA ARG A 430 5.34 -27.16 -29.04
C ARG A 430 6.80 -26.84 -29.31
N ILE A 431 7.66 -27.85 -29.29
CA ILE A 431 9.09 -27.69 -29.57
C ILE A 431 9.42 -28.50 -30.80
N ALA A 432 9.89 -27.84 -31.85
CA ALA A 432 10.42 -28.54 -33.01
C ALA A 432 11.70 -29.28 -32.62
N ALA A 433 11.84 -30.56 -33.02
CA ALA A 433 13.08 -31.29 -32.78
C ALA A 433 14.24 -30.55 -33.46
N SER A 434 15.23 -30.18 -32.66
CA SER A 434 16.42 -29.46 -33.12
C SER A 434 17.65 -30.12 -32.49
N ALA A 435 18.78 -30.05 -33.19
CA ALA A 435 20.05 -30.57 -32.68
C ALA A 435 20.54 -29.82 -31.44
N ALA A 436 20.05 -28.59 -31.21
CA ALA A 436 20.36 -27.77 -30.06
C ALA A 436 19.11 -27.03 -29.59
N MET A 437 18.70 -27.28 -28.35
CA MET A 437 17.51 -26.70 -27.74
C MET A 437 17.92 -25.66 -26.68
N PRO A 438 17.52 -24.38 -26.82
CA PRO A 438 17.77 -23.38 -25.79
C PRO A 438 17.10 -23.77 -24.47
N VAL A 439 17.82 -23.78 -23.35
CA VAL A 439 17.31 -24.26 -22.04
C VAL A 439 16.01 -23.55 -21.62
N ALA A 440 15.94 -22.21 -21.71
CA ALA A 440 14.74 -21.50 -21.30
C ALA A 440 13.61 -21.55 -22.37
N GLY A 441 13.94 -21.27 -23.63
CA GLY A 441 12.94 -21.10 -24.71
C GLY A 441 12.13 -19.79 -24.66
N TRP A 442 12.24 -19.03 -23.57
CA TRP A 442 11.67 -17.70 -23.39
C TRP A 442 12.73 -16.62 -23.53
N LEU A 443 12.34 -15.42 -23.96
CA LEU A 443 13.23 -14.26 -24.08
C LEU A 443 13.61 -13.63 -22.72
N GLN A 444 12.94 -14.02 -21.64
CA GLN A 444 13.29 -13.59 -20.28
C GLN A 444 14.45 -14.41 -19.71
N SER A 445 15.20 -13.82 -18.79
CA SER A 445 16.21 -14.54 -17.99
C SER A 445 15.56 -15.21 -16.78
N PHE A 446 16.10 -16.36 -16.38
CA PHE A 446 15.63 -17.13 -15.23
C PHE A 446 16.78 -17.36 -14.25
N ASP A 447 16.49 -17.23 -12.96
CA ASP A 447 17.41 -17.58 -11.88
C ASP A 447 17.62 -19.11 -11.80
N SER A 448 16.62 -19.89 -12.20
CA SER A 448 16.70 -21.35 -12.25
C SER A 448 15.75 -21.94 -13.30
N VAL A 449 16.22 -22.96 -14.02
CA VAL A 449 15.42 -23.77 -14.94
C VAL A 449 15.49 -25.24 -14.51
N GLN A 450 14.34 -25.87 -14.33
CA GLN A 450 14.22 -27.29 -14.03
C GLN A 450 13.40 -27.95 -15.12
N GLU A 451 13.94 -28.99 -15.74
CA GLU A 451 13.27 -29.73 -16.81
C GLU A 451 13.14 -31.21 -16.43
N ARG A 452 11.95 -31.78 -16.64
CA ARG A 452 11.70 -33.22 -16.59
C ARG A 452 11.35 -33.72 -17.99
N LEU A 453 12.23 -34.53 -18.54
CA LEU A 453 12.04 -35.15 -19.86
C LEU A 453 11.35 -36.51 -19.71
N HIS A 454 10.27 -36.68 -20.46
CA HIS A 454 9.53 -37.92 -20.58
C HIS A 454 9.78 -38.51 -21.95
N PHE A 455 10.33 -39.71 -21.96
CA PHE A 455 10.65 -40.44 -23.17
C PHE A 455 9.60 -41.54 -23.38
N PRO A 456 9.15 -41.78 -24.63
CA PRO A 456 8.44 -43.00 -24.95
C PRO A 456 9.40 -44.20 -24.81
N TYR A 457 8.83 -45.39 -24.70
CA TYR A 457 9.63 -46.61 -24.56
C TYR A 457 10.64 -46.80 -25.70
N GLY A 458 11.80 -47.37 -25.39
CA GLY A 458 12.90 -47.56 -26.34
C GLY A 458 13.78 -46.33 -26.57
N TYR A 459 13.54 -45.22 -25.86
CA TYR A 459 14.42 -44.05 -25.88
C TYR A 459 15.20 -43.94 -24.58
N LYS A 460 16.49 -43.64 -24.69
CA LYS A 460 17.37 -43.39 -23.55
C LYS A 460 18.12 -42.08 -23.73
N LEU A 461 18.17 -41.27 -22.69
CA LEU A 461 18.93 -40.03 -22.70
C LEU A 461 20.42 -40.34 -22.58
N LEU A 462 21.20 -40.08 -23.63
CA LEU A 462 22.65 -40.31 -23.58
C LEU A 462 23.36 -39.24 -22.74
N ALA A 463 23.11 -37.97 -23.04
CA ALA A 463 23.61 -36.81 -22.30
C ALA A 463 22.69 -35.60 -22.50
N ALA A 464 22.79 -34.65 -21.58
CA ALA A 464 22.21 -33.32 -21.71
C ALA A 464 23.33 -32.26 -21.55
N PRO A 465 24.17 -32.05 -22.59
CA PRO A 465 25.24 -31.07 -22.53
C PRO A 465 24.65 -29.66 -22.38
N GLY A 466 25.18 -28.87 -21.45
CA GLY A 466 24.70 -27.52 -21.13
C GLY A 466 23.78 -27.44 -19.90
N ALA A 467 23.33 -28.58 -19.37
CA ALA A 467 22.70 -28.62 -18.06
C ALA A 467 23.78 -28.67 -16.96
N ASP A 468 23.57 -27.96 -15.85
CA ASP A 468 24.45 -28.02 -14.67
C ASP A 468 24.45 -29.43 -14.05
N SER A 469 23.32 -30.13 -14.13
CA SER A 469 23.18 -31.53 -13.74
C SER A 469 22.09 -32.23 -14.56
N ALA A 470 22.33 -33.49 -14.91
CA ALA A 470 21.42 -34.29 -15.75
C ALA A 470 21.25 -35.71 -15.19
N SER A 471 20.40 -35.84 -14.17
CA SER A 471 20.05 -37.13 -13.56
C SER A 471 19.29 -38.02 -14.54
N GLY A 472 19.64 -39.31 -14.61
CA GLY A 472 19.00 -40.28 -15.50
C GLY A 472 19.54 -40.28 -16.93
N SER A 473 20.55 -39.46 -17.25
CA SER A 473 21.31 -39.59 -18.48
C SER A 473 22.35 -40.71 -18.39
N TRP A 474 22.65 -41.38 -19.50
CA TRP A 474 23.67 -42.43 -19.56
C TRP A 474 25.02 -41.90 -19.08
N ILE A 475 25.45 -40.74 -19.53
CA ILE A 475 26.74 -40.17 -19.12
C ILE A 475 26.71 -39.71 -17.65
N GLY A 476 25.59 -39.14 -17.18
CA GLY A 476 25.44 -38.71 -15.79
C GLY A 476 25.31 -39.85 -14.78
N GLY A 477 25.04 -41.08 -15.24
CA GLY A 477 24.94 -42.27 -14.38
C GLY A 477 26.28 -42.87 -13.95
N TRP A 478 27.40 -42.47 -14.55
CA TRP A 478 28.72 -43.00 -14.21
C TRP A 478 29.29 -42.39 -12.94
N THR A 479 29.66 -43.23 -11.98
CA THR A 479 30.44 -42.84 -10.81
C THR A 479 31.93 -43.14 -10.99
N LEU A 480 32.79 -42.56 -10.14
CA LEU A 480 34.22 -42.85 -10.15
C LEU A 480 34.51 -44.34 -9.88
N LEU A 481 33.71 -44.98 -9.01
CA LEU A 481 33.83 -46.40 -8.72
C LEU A 481 33.51 -47.24 -9.96
N ASP A 482 32.48 -46.85 -10.71
CA ASP A 482 32.03 -47.57 -11.91
C ASP A 482 33.13 -47.59 -12.96
N VAL A 483 33.76 -46.44 -13.22
CA VAL A 483 34.89 -46.32 -14.15
C VAL A 483 36.06 -47.20 -13.71
N PHE A 484 36.37 -47.25 -12.41
CA PHE A 484 37.43 -48.10 -11.87
C PHE A 484 37.12 -49.60 -12.05
N VAL A 485 35.90 -50.04 -11.72
CA VAL A 485 35.47 -51.44 -11.89
C VAL A 485 35.50 -51.84 -13.36
N CYS A 486 35.08 -50.95 -14.25
CA CYS A 486 35.13 -51.15 -15.69
C CYS A 486 36.55 -51.28 -16.22
N ALA A 487 37.47 -50.42 -15.75
CA ALA A 487 38.88 -50.50 -16.10
C ALA A 487 39.52 -51.83 -15.64
N ILE A 488 39.16 -52.33 -14.44
CA ILE A 488 39.59 -53.64 -13.96
C ILE A 488 39.09 -54.74 -14.89
N LEU A 489 37.80 -54.74 -15.25
CA LEU A 489 37.25 -55.76 -16.14
C LEU A 489 37.97 -55.78 -17.49
N VAL A 490 38.19 -54.62 -18.10
CA VAL A 490 38.93 -54.49 -19.37
C VAL A 490 40.37 -54.98 -19.22
N LEU A 491 41.06 -54.63 -18.12
CA LEU A 491 42.42 -55.08 -17.84
C LEU A 491 42.51 -56.60 -17.64
N LEU A 492 41.59 -57.19 -16.87
CA LEU A 492 41.53 -58.63 -16.64
C LEU A 492 41.22 -59.38 -17.95
N ALA A 493 40.30 -58.87 -18.77
CA ALA A 493 39.99 -59.42 -20.08
C ALA A 493 41.19 -59.34 -21.03
N TRP A 494 41.90 -58.21 -21.04
CA TRP A 494 43.15 -58.04 -21.79
C TRP A 494 44.22 -59.04 -21.35
N ARG A 495 44.39 -59.23 -20.04
CA ARG A 495 45.36 -60.17 -19.49
C ARG A 495 45.05 -61.62 -19.84
N LEU A 496 43.77 -61.98 -19.95
CA LEU A 496 43.32 -63.35 -20.25
C LEU A 496 43.34 -63.67 -21.75
N LEU A 497 42.79 -62.77 -22.58
CA LEU A 497 42.47 -63.00 -24.00
C LEU A 497 43.16 -62.01 -24.96
N GLY A 498 44.03 -61.13 -24.46
CA GLY A 498 44.72 -60.11 -25.26
C GLY A 498 43.80 -58.97 -25.71
N TRP A 499 44.20 -58.27 -26.77
CA TRP A 499 43.48 -57.09 -27.30
C TRP A 499 42.03 -57.37 -27.68
N ALA A 500 41.73 -58.57 -28.21
CA ALA A 500 40.37 -58.95 -28.56
C ALA A 500 39.45 -59.01 -27.33
N GLY A 501 39.94 -59.56 -26.21
CA GLY A 501 39.20 -59.57 -24.95
C GLY A 501 39.00 -58.19 -24.36
N ALA A 502 40.02 -57.33 -24.45
CA ALA A 502 39.94 -55.94 -24.00
C ALA A 502 38.85 -55.17 -24.77
N ALA A 503 38.85 -55.30 -26.11
CA ALA A 503 37.87 -54.65 -26.98
C ALA A 503 36.44 -55.14 -26.72
N ALA A 504 36.25 -56.46 -26.56
CA ALA A 504 34.94 -57.04 -26.26
C ALA A 504 34.41 -56.60 -24.88
N ALA A 505 35.26 -56.61 -23.86
CA ALA A 505 34.89 -56.14 -22.51
C ALA A 505 34.57 -54.64 -22.51
N LEU A 506 35.33 -53.83 -23.24
CA LEU A 506 35.08 -52.41 -23.38
C LEU A 506 33.73 -52.14 -24.06
N ALA A 507 33.44 -52.84 -25.17
CA ALA A 507 32.15 -52.71 -25.86
C ALA A 507 30.97 -53.12 -24.96
N TYR A 508 31.10 -54.24 -24.23
CA TYR A 508 30.08 -54.70 -23.28
C TYR A 508 29.81 -53.67 -22.19
N VAL A 509 30.87 -53.12 -21.58
CA VAL A 509 30.75 -52.11 -20.54
C VAL A 509 30.12 -50.82 -21.07
N LEU A 510 30.57 -50.33 -22.22
CA LEU A 510 30.07 -49.08 -22.80
C LEU A 510 28.59 -49.14 -23.17
N LEU A 511 28.07 -50.33 -23.50
CA LEU A 511 26.68 -50.52 -23.94
C LEU A 511 25.75 -51.09 -22.87
N GLY A 512 26.29 -51.83 -21.90
CA GLY A 512 25.50 -52.65 -20.99
C GLY A 512 25.81 -52.47 -19.51
N TYR A 513 26.77 -51.62 -19.13
CA TYR A 513 27.11 -51.44 -17.71
C TYR A 513 25.93 -50.90 -16.89
N GLN A 514 25.22 -49.89 -17.40
CA GLN A 514 24.13 -49.23 -16.71
C GLN A 514 22.77 -49.90 -16.90
N GLU A 515 22.73 -51.03 -17.59
CA GLU A 515 21.51 -51.82 -17.72
C GLU A 515 21.24 -52.59 -16.43
N SER A 516 19.98 -52.61 -16.01
CA SER A 516 19.55 -53.43 -14.87
C SER A 516 19.86 -54.91 -15.14
N ASP A 517 20.33 -55.62 -14.12
CA ASP A 517 20.69 -57.05 -14.17
C ASP A 517 21.83 -57.43 -15.13
N SER A 518 22.65 -56.46 -15.54
CA SER A 518 23.88 -56.71 -16.30
C SER A 518 24.79 -57.72 -15.56
N PRO A 519 25.22 -58.83 -16.19
CA PRO A 519 26.05 -59.88 -15.56
C PRO A 519 27.52 -59.46 -15.34
N LEU A 520 27.76 -58.23 -14.92
CA LEU A 520 29.09 -57.65 -14.75
C LEU A 520 29.92 -58.40 -13.70
N TRP A 521 29.37 -58.58 -12.49
CA TRP A 521 30.10 -59.20 -11.39
C TRP A 521 30.41 -60.67 -11.63
N SER A 522 29.48 -61.41 -12.23
CA SER A 522 29.70 -62.80 -12.62
C SER A 522 30.75 -62.90 -13.74
N LEU A 523 30.76 -61.95 -14.69
CA LEU A 523 31.80 -61.87 -15.72
C LEU A 523 33.19 -61.59 -15.13
N ILE A 524 33.31 -60.60 -14.23
CA ILE A 524 34.56 -60.31 -13.51
C ILE A 524 35.05 -61.55 -12.75
N ALA A 525 34.16 -62.22 -12.02
CA ALA A 525 34.50 -63.43 -11.25
C ALA A 525 35.02 -64.56 -12.15
N VAL A 526 34.39 -64.80 -13.30
CA VAL A 526 34.83 -65.81 -14.27
C VAL A 526 36.22 -65.51 -14.81
N ILE A 527 36.48 -64.27 -15.21
CA ILE A 527 37.78 -63.86 -15.77
C ILE A 527 38.87 -63.91 -14.68
N ALA A 528 38.58 -63.42 -13.47
CA ALA A 528 39.51 -63.47 -12.35
C ALA A 528 39.87 -64.92 -11.97
N LEU A 529 38.87 -65.80 -11.82
CA LEU A 529 39.10 -67.22 -11.51
C LEU A 529 39.83 -67.94 -12.65
N ALA A 530 39.62 -67.55 -13.91
CA ALA A 530 40.37 -68.08 -15.05
C ALA A 530 41.84 -67.69 -15.00
N LEU A 531 42.16 -66.43 -14.66
CA LEU A 531 43.53 -65.97 -14.49
C LEU A 531 44.22 -66.64 -13.29
N ILE A 532 43.52 -66.79 -12.16
CA ILE A 532 44.03 -67.49 -10.97
C ILE A 532 44.33 -68.95 -11.30
N ALA A 533 43.40 -69.65 -11.96
CA ALA A 533 43.60 -71.04 -12.36
C ALA A 533 44.77 -71.22 -13.34
N ARG A 534 45.04 -70.23 -14.20
CA ARG A 534 46.18 -70.21 -15.14
C ARG A 534 47.52 -69.94 -14.45
N ALA A 535 47.53 -69.21 -13.33
CA ALA A 535 48.75 -68.84 -12.61
C ALA A 535 49.19 -69.88 -11.56
N LEU A 536 48.28 -70.71 -11.07
CA LEU A 536 48.56 -71.73 -10.04
C LEU A 536 49.28 -72.96 -10.63
N PRO A 537 50.34 -73.48 -9.97
CA PRO A 537 50.97 -74.74 -10.36
C PRO A 537 50.05 -75.95 -10.10
N GLU A 538 50.31 -77.06 -10.78
CA GLU A 538 49.50 -78.27 -10.66
C GLU A 538 49.40 -78.77 -9.20
N GLY A 539 48.17 -78.89 -8.70
CA GLY A 539 47.93 -79.22 -7.30
C GLY A 539 46.46 -79.21 -6.90
N LYS A 540 46.18 -79.39 -5.60
CA LYS A 540 44.81 -79.34 -5.05
C LYS A 540 44.17 -77.96 -5.21
N LEU A 541 44.96 -76.90 -5.06
CA LEU A 541 44.51 -75.50 -5.23
C LEU A 541 44.16 -75.16 -6.68
N ALA A 542 44.98 -75.58 -7.66
CA ALA A 542 44.66 -75.42 -9.08
C ALA A 542 43.37 -76.16 -9.46
N ARG A 543 43.17 -77.38 -8.95
CA ARG A 543 41.92 -78.13 -9.11
C ARG A 543 40.72 -77.40 -8.50
N ALA A 544 40.85 -76.86 -7.29
CA ALA A 544 39.79 -76.07 -6.65
C ALA A 544 39.44 -74.81 -7.45
N ALA A 545 40.45 -74.03 -7.89
CA ALA A 545 40.27 -72.84 -8.72
C ALA A 545 39.58 -73.17 -10.05
N SER A 546 39.94 -74.29 -10.70
CA SER A 546 39.30 -74.74 -11.94
C SER A 546 37.81 -75.10 -11.76
N ARG A 547 37.45 -75.73 -10.62
CA ARG A 547 36.06 -76.06 -10.29
C ARG A 547 35.25 -74.80 -9.98
N LEU A 548 35.82 -73.87 -9.20
CA LEU A 548 35.20 -72.58 -8.91
C LEU A 548 34.99 -71.76 -10.18
N ARG A 549 35.94 -71.77 -11.11
CA ARG A 549 35.78 -71.15 -12.44
C ARG A 549 34.61 -71.78 -13.20
N GLY A 550 34.47 -73.10 -13.19
CA GLY A 550 33.35 -73.80 -13.82
C GLY A 550 32.00 -73.42 -13.20
N LEU A 551 31.93 -73.33 -11.87
CA LEU A 551 30.73 -72.87 -11.16
C LEU A 551 30.40 -71.41 -11.48
N ALA A 552 31.39 -70.52 -11.48
CA ALA A 552 31.22 -69.12 -11.85
C ALA A 552 30.74 -68.97 -13.31
N LEU A 553 31.22 -69.81 -14.23
CA LEU A 553 30.77 -69.83 -15.62
C LEU A 553 29.31 -70.27 -15.73
N LEU A 554 28.90 -71.29 -14.97
CA LEU A 554 27.49 -71.72 -14.91
C LEU A 554 26.60 -70.59 -14.39
N ILE A 555 27.01 -69.91 -13.31
CA ILE A 555 26.29 -68.76 -12.75
C ILE A 555 26.21 -67.62 -13.78
N LEU A 556 27.31 -67.31 -14.47
CA LEU A 556 27.33 -66.32 -15.53
C LEU A 556 26.31 -66.65 -16.62
N VAL A 557 26.24 -67.90 -17.09
CA VAL A 557 25.27 -68.31 -18.12
C VAL A 557 23.83 -68.19 -17.62
N LEU A 558 23.56 -68.59 -16.38
CA LEU A 558 22.22 -68.51 -15.78
C LEU A 558 21.72 -67.07 -15.63
N ILE A 559 22.61 -66.09 -15.43
CA ILE A 559 22.26 -64.66 -15.35
C ILE A 559 22.26 -64.02 -16.74
N ALA A 560 23.21 -64.37 -17.60
CA ALA A 560 23.36 -63.76 -18.93
C ALA A 560 22.24 -64.15 -19.89
N LEU A 561 21.73 -65.39 -19.84
CA LEU A 561 20.63 -65.84 -20.71
C LEU A 561 19.35 -65.01 -20.55
N PRO A 562 18.78 -64.83 -19.34
CA PRO A 562 17.59 -64.00 -19.16
C PRO A 562 17.86 -62.53 -19.49
N PHE A 563 19.06 -62.01 -19.17
CA PHE A 563 19.47 -60.67 -19.55
C PHE A 563 19.45 -60.47 -21.08
N VAL A 564 20.09 -61.37 -21.85
CA VAL A 564 20.09 -61.32 -23.31
C VAL A 564 18.68 -61.47 -23.87
N ALA A 565 17.86 -62.37 -23.31
CA ALA A 565 16.48 -62.53 -23.73
C ALA A 565 15.65 -61.26 -23.51
N ALA A 566 15.83 -60.58 -22.37
CA ALA A 566 15.19 -59.29 -22.08
C ALA A 566 15.64 -58.21 -23.06
N GLN A 567 16.96 -58.05 -23.27
CA GLN A 567 17.52 -57.06 -24.20
C GLN A 567 17.03 -57.27 -25.65
N VAL A 568 16.97 -58.51 -26.13
CA VAL A 568 16.42 -58.83 -27.47
C VAL A 568 14.92 -58.57 -27.54
N ARG A 569 14.18 -58.91 -26.49
CA ARG A 569 12.74 -58.67 -26.42
C ARG A 569 12.44 -57.18 -26.45
N ASP A 570 13.16 -56.38 -25.68
CA ASP A 570 12.93 -54.94 -25.56
C ASP A 570 13.43 -54.21 -26.82
N ALA A 571 14.46 -54.73 -27.51
CA ALA A 571 14.85 -54.23 -28.83
C ALA A 571 13.80 -54.49 -29.93
N LEU A 572 13.11 -55.64 -29.90
CA LEU A 572 12.07 -55.98 -30.88
C LEU A 572 10.70 -55.39 -30.51
N TYR A 573 10.42 -55.26 -29.22
CA TYR A 573 9.14 -54.82 -28.67
C TYR A 573 9.37 -53.80 -27.54
N PRO A 574 9.80 -52.56 -27.86
CA PRO A 574 10.12 -51.55 -26.85
C PRO A 574 8.98 -51.28 -25.86
N GLN A 575 7.73 -51.41 -26.30
CA GLN A 575 6.53 -51.23 -25.47
C GLN A 575 6.46 -52.16 -24.25
N LEU A 576 7.27 -53.22 -24.16
CA LEU A 576 7.30 -54.17 -23.04
C LEU A 576 8.22 -53.75 -21.88
N GLU A 577 9.00 -52.67 -22.04
CA GLU A 577 9.88 -52.09 -21.02
C GLU A 577 9.12 -51.73 -19.72
N ALA A 578 7.81 -51.45 -19.83
CA ALA A 578 6.92 -51.04 -18.74
C ALA A 578 6.58 -52.11 -17.68
N SER A 579 6.93 -53.38 -17.91
CA SER A 579 6.42 -54.52 -17.11
C SER A 579 6.91 -54.57 -15.64
N GLY A 580 7.70 -53.59 -15.19
CA GLY A 580 8.15 -53.42 -13.81
C GLY A 580 7.45 -52.33 -12.98
N TYR A 581 6.54 -51.53 -13.54
CA TYR A 581 5.78 -50.53 -12.76
C TYR A 581 4.47 -51.11 -12.23
N SER A 582 4.40 -51.35 -10.92
CA SER A 582 3.12 -51.46 -10.22
C SER A 582 2.40 -50.11 -10.34
N VAL A 583 1.33 -50.07 -11.14
CA VAL A 583 0.36 -48.98 -11.05
C VAL A 583 -0.20 -49.04 -9.62
N PRO A 584 0.04 -48.03 -8.75
CA PRO A 584 -0.68 -47.98 -7.48
C PRO A 584 -2.17 -47.96 -7.83
N PRO A 585 -3.04 -48.72 -7.13
CA PRO A 585 -4.46 -48.63 -7.39
C PRO A 585 -4.86 -47.15 -7.31
N GLN A 586 -5.40 -46.63 -8.41
CA GLN A 586 -6.02 -45.31 -8.40
C GLN A 586 -7.06 -45.33 -7.28
N SER A 587 -6.85 -44.54 -6.23
CA SER A 587 -7.92 -44.24 -5.29
C SER A 587 -9.09 -43.72 -6.11
N PRO A 588 -10.28 -44.34 -6.06
CA PRO A 588 -11.42 -43.82 -6.78
C PRO A 588 -11.63 -42.37 -6.34
N ALA A 589 -11.63 -41.47 -7.32
CA ALA A 589 -11.98 -40.08 -7.11
C ALA A 589 -13.32 -40.03 -6.37
N ALA A 590 -13.39 -39.24 -5.31
CA ALA A 590 -14.64 -38.98 -4.61
C ALA A 590 -15.70 -38.55 -5.65
N PRO A 591 -16.91 -39.12 -5.61
CA PRO A 591 -17.94 -38.76 -6.58
C PRO A 591 -18.21 -37.26 -6.49
N ALA A 592 -18.17 -36.59 -7.64
CA ALA A 592 -18.57 -35.21 -7.77
C ALA A 592 -20.02 -35.06 -7.28
N VAL A 593 -20.19 -34.33 -6.18
CA VAL A 593 -21.51 -33.87 -5.75
C VAL A 593 -21.94 -32.79 -6.72
N GLY A 594 -22.98 -33.07 -7.51
CA GLY A 594 -23.61 -32.05 -8.34
C GLY A 594 -24.31 -32.56 -9.60
N GLN A 595 -25.26 -33.49 -9.48
CA GLN A 595 -26.34 -33.57 -10.47
C GLN A 595 -27.46 -32.63 -10.03
N ALA A 596 -27.53 -31.45 -10.65
CA ALA A 596 -28.74 -30.64 -10.63
C ALA A 596 -29.82 -31.38 -11.44
N GLN A 597 -30.78 -31.96 -10.73
CA GLN A 597 -32.01 -32.47 -11.32
C GLN A 597 -32.85 -31.28 -11.81
N PHE A 598 -32.93 -31.09 -13.13
CA PHE A 598 -34.00 -30.32 -13.74
C PHE A 598 -35.29 -31.16 -13.70
N ALA A 599 -36.10 -30.96 -12.67
CA ALA A 599 -37.48 -31.43 -12.66
C ALA A 599 -38.35 -30.43 -13.44
N GLY A 600 -38.55 -30.71 -14.73
CA GLY A 600 -39.64 -30.12 -15.49
C GLY A 600 -40.97 -30.73 -15.01
N GLN A 601 -41.78 -29.94 -14.30
CA GLN A 601 -43.20 -30.26 -14.13
C GLN A 601 -44.01 -29.55 -15.21
N ALA A 602 -44.48 -30.36 -16.16
CA ALA A 602 -45.63 -30.05 -17.00
C ALA A 602 -46.85 -30.81 -16.46
N LYS A 603 -47.92 -30.07 -16.14
CA LYS A 603 -49.35 -30.46 -16.14
C LYS A 603 -50.14 -29.17 -15.89
N VAL A 604 -50.80 -28.58 -16.88
CA VAL A 604 -52.17 -28.90 -17.35
C VAL A 604 -53.18 -28.93 -16.20
N ALA A 605 -53.73 -27.75 -15.92
CA ALA A 605 -55.16 -27.46 -15.81
C ALA A 605 -55.35 -25.96 -16.06
#